data_AF-A0A7Y7XGF1-F1
#
_entry.id   AF-A0A7Y7XGF1-F1
#
_cell.length_a   1.000
_cell.length_b   1.000
_cell.length_c   1.000
_cell.angle_alpha   90.00
_cell.angle_beta   90.00
_cell.angle_gamma   90.00
#
_symmetry.space_group_name_H-M   'P 1'
#
loop_
_entity.id
_entity.type
_entity.pdbx_description
1 polymer ?
#
loop_
_entity_poly.entity_id
_entity_poly.type
_entity_poly.pdbx_seq_one_letter_code
_entity_poly.pdbx_strand_id
1 'polypeptide(L)'
;MRYLKAIGQDLGQTGRANTVLLKFYKDILCQPDQQVALAVAVDQTGDARFDFGMAGDINQDGRVSLRDQRLLKAFTDVFLQVNWFNPGGNEQRYLKIFAENYQDDDSPNVVKLEFYEDCTVSGEQTLVYRAAGYDGDNDGVFESFTNGDVDGNGIANKADKELIRGLIRSFLEFDTWSAKPRSSCRSDA
;
A
#
# COMPACT_ATOMS: atom_id res chain seq x y z
N MET A 1 -10.65 2.74 -10.67
CA MET A 1 -9.89 1.69 -9.91
C MET A 1 -9.84 2.06 -8.42
N ARG A 2 -9.48 1.16 -7.51
CA ARG A 2 -9.19 1.49 -6.10
C ARG A 2 -7.73 1.20 -5.81
N TYR A 3 -7.08 2.05 -5.03
CA TYR A 3 -5.67 1.86 -4.70
C TYR A 3 -5.31 2.53 -3.37
N LEU A 4 -4.20 2.10 -2.79
CA LEU A 4 -3.61 2.65 -1.59
C LEU A 4 -2.33 3.41 -1.95
N LYS A 5 -2.13 4.60 -1.36
CA LYS A 5 -0.79 5.22 -1.22
C LYS A 5 -0.32 5.06 0.22
N ALA A 6 0.80 4.38 0.41
CA ALA A 6 1.51 4.30 1.68
C ALA A 6 2.71 5.26 1.68
N ILE A 7 2.82 6.09 2.71
CA ILE A 7 3.80 7.17 2.81
C ILE A 7 4.53 7.05 4.14
N GLY A 8 5.83 6.79 4.11
CA GLY A 8 6.68 6.83 5.30
C GLY A 8 7.25 8.23 5.53
N GLN A 9 7.28 8.68 6.77
CA GLN A 9 7.80 9.97 7.19
C GLN A 9 8.75 9.80 8.36
N ASP A 10 9.93 10.43 8.27
CA ASP A 10 10.89 10.56 9.36
C ASP A 10 10.71 11.92 10.04
N LEU A 11 9.63 12.05 10.82
CA LEU A 11 9.34 13.26 11.58
C LEU A 11 10.34 13.47 12.73
N GLY A 12 10.94 12.39 13.22
CA GLY A 12 11.94 12.40 14.30
C GLY A 12 13.36 12.74 13.85
N GLN A 13 13.62 12.79 12.53
CA GLN A 13 14.96 12.95 11.94
C GLN A 13 15.96 11.89 12.42
N THR A 14 15.49 10.66 12.55
CA THR A 14 16.25 9.50 13.03
C THR A 14 16.93 8.72 11.90
N GLY A 15 16.66 9.09 10.64
CA GLY A 15 17.09 8.35 9.45
C GLY A 15 16.20 7.15 9.14
N ARG A 16 15.01 7.07 9.73
CA ARG A 16 14.01 6.00 9.53
C ARG A 16 12.60 6.58 9.60
N ALA A 17 11.65 5.97 8.89
CA ALA A 17 10.25 6.31 9.06
C ALA A 17 9.80 6.03 10.50
N ASN A 18 9.15 6.99 11.13
CA ASN A 18 8.48 6.85 12.41
C ASN A 18 6.97 7.17 12.33
N THR A 19 6.49 7.58 11.17
CA THR A 19 5.07 7.80 10.88
C THR A 19 4.74 7.24 9.50
N VAL A 20 3.59 6.56 9.40
CA VAL A 20 3.08 6.00 8.16
C VAL A 20 1.67 6.53 7.90
N LEU A 21 1.47 7.11 6.72
CA LEU A 21 0.16 7.54 6.23
C LEU A 21 -0.34 6.54 5.19
N LEU A 22 -1.53 6.01 5.38
CA LEU A 22 -2.23 5.19 4.40
C LEU A 22 -3.38 6.00 3.83
N LYS A 23 -3.23 6.46 2.59
CA LYS A 23 -4.24 7.24 1.87
C LYS A 23 -4.94 6.36 0.84
N PHE A 24 -6.24 6.21 0.99
CA PHE A 24 -7.05 5.36 0.13
C PHE A 24 -7.72 6.19 -0.95
N TYR A 25 -7.58 5.74 -2.19
CA TYR A 25 -8.07 6.45 -3.37
C TYR A 25 -9.04 5.61 -4.17
N LYS A 26 -10.02 6.31 -4.74
CA LYS A 26 -10.88 5.82 -5.81
C LYS A 26 -10.59 6.62 -7.07
N ASP A 27 -10.07 5.94 -8.07
CA ASP A 27 -9.98 6.42 -9.44
C ASP A 27 -11.38 6.40 -10.06
N ILE A 28 -11.80 7.59 -10.47
CA ILE A 28 -13.08 7.89 -11.11
C ILE A 28 -12.75 8.25 -12.55
N LEU A 29 -13.27 7.46 -13.49
CA LEU A 29 -13.11 7.71 -14.93
C LEU A 29 -13.37 9.18 -15.28
N CYS A 30 -12.40 9.79 -15.94
CA CYS A 30 -12.44 11.18 -16.42
C CYS A 30 -12.50 12.25 -15.31
N GLN A 31 -12.14 11.90 -14.07
CA GLN A 31 -11.98 12.85 -12.97
C GLN A 31 -10.64 12.63 -12.25
N PRO A 32 -10.14 13.64 -11.53
CA PRO A 32 -9.00 13.44 -10.63
C PRO A 32 -9.31 12.36 -9.60
N ASP A 33 -8.27 11.59 -9.24
CA ASP A 33 -8.37 10.59 -8.19
C ASP A 33 -8.89 11.20 -6.88
N GLN A 34 -9.90 10.57 -6.29
CA GLN A 34 -10.49 11.04 -5.04
C GLN A 34 -9.91 10.28 -3.86
N GLN A 35 -9.25 11.00 -2.94
CA GLN A 35 -8.94 10.45 -1.62
C GLN A 35 -10.22 10.33 -0.82
N VAL A 36 -10.46 9.15 -0.27
CA VAL A 36 -11.74 8.80 0.39
C VAL A 36 -11.54 8.32 1.83
N ALA A 37 -10.33 7.92 2.21
CA ALA A 37 -9.98 7.63 3.60
C ALA A 37 -8.49 7.91 3.87
N LEU A 38 -8.15 8.10 5.14
CA LEU A 38 -6.79 8.24 5.65
C LEU A 38 -6.67 7.44 6.96
N ALA A 39 -5.66 6.59 7.04
CA ALA A 39 -5.19 6.01 8.29
C ALA A 39 -3.78 6.51 8.61
N VAL A 40 -3.48 6.62 9.91
CA VAL A 40 -2.19 7.12 10.40
C VAL A 40 -1.66 6.13 11.43
N ALA A 41 -0.41 5.74 11.28
CA ALA A 41 0.31 4.90 12.22
C ALA A 41 1.61 5.56 12.67
N VAL A 42 2.01 5.31 13.91
CA VAL A 42 3.21 5.88 14.53
C VAL A 42 4.03 4.76 15.17
N ASP A 43 5.32 4.76 14.87
CA ASP A 43 6.37 4.06 15.62
C ASP A 43 7.01 5.09 16.55
N GLN A 44 6.65 5.05 17.82
CA GLN A 44 7.15 5.97 18.83
C GLN A 44 8.48 5.48 19.42
N THR A 45 8.70 4.17 19.47
CA THR A 45 9.88 3.57 20.08
C THR A 45 11.09 3.54 19.14
N GLY A 46 10.87 3.66 17.83
CA GLY A 46 11.90 3.61 16.78
C GLY A 46 12.36 2.18 16.47
N ASP A 47 11.58 1.16 16.84
CA ASP A 47 11.90 -0.25 16.63
C ASP A 47 11.39 -0.80 15.28
N ALA A 48 10.90 0.09 14.41
CA ALA A 48 10.26 -0.19 13.13
C ALA A 48 8.96 -1.00 13.28
N ARG A 49 8.19 -0.75 14.35
CA ARG A 49 6.87 -1.36 14.58
C ARG A 49 5.83 -0.34 14.95
N PHE A 50 4.58 -0.67 14.63
CA PHE A 50 3.43 0.09 15.05
C PHE A 50 3.30 0.08 16.58
N ASP A 51 3.26 1.26 17.18
CA ASP A 51 2.91 1.47 18.59
C ASP A 51 1.46 1.92 18.75
N PHE A 52 1.05 2.94 17.99
CA PHE A 52 -0.32 3.46 18.01
C PHE A 52 -0.71 4.13 16.69
N GLY A 53 -2.01 4.37 16.51
CA GLY A 53 -2.51 5.00 15.29
C GLY A 53 -4.02 5.16 15.25
N MET A 54 -4.49 5.76 14.16
CA MET A 54 -5.89 5.94 13.82
C MET A 54 -6.15 5.18 12.52
N ALA A 55 -6.78 4.01 12.63
CA ALA A 55 -7.13 3.21 11.47
C ALA A 55 -8.34 3.80 10.72
N GLY A 56 -9.39 4.19 11.43
CA GLY A 56 -10.69 4.41 10.79
C GLY A 56 -11.31 3.07 10.39
N ASP A 57 -12.15 3.06 9.37
CA ASP A 57 -12.79 1.87 8.79
C ASP A 57 -12.01 1.46 7.52
N ILE A 58 -10.89 0.75 7.71
CA ILE A 58 -9.93 0.53 6.62
C ILE A 58 -10.32 -0.63 5.71
N ASN A 59 -11.11 -1.57 6.23
CA ASN A 59 -11.69 -2.66 5.46
C ASN A 59 -13.06 -2.29 4.83
N GLN A 60 -13.62 -1.13 5.17
CA GLN A 60 -14.93 -0.63 4.74
C GLN A 60 -16.10 -1.53 5.14
N ASP A 61 -16.03 -2.16 6.31
CA ASP A 61 -17.13 -2.98 6.84
C ASP A 61 -18.25 -2.14 7.52
N GLY A 62 -18.08 -0.81 7.52
CA GLY A 62 -19.01 0.15 8.09
C GLY A 62 -18.79 0.41 9.58
N ARG A 63 -17.72 -0.14 10.18
CA ARG A 63 -17.43 0.01 11.61
C ARG A 63 -15.95 0.34 11.81
N VAL A 64 -15.69 1.33 12.67
CA VAL A 64 -14.36 1.55 13.22
C VAL A 64 -14.16 0.61 14.40
N SER A 65 -13.20 -0.31 14.31
CA SER A 65 -13.07 -1.42 15.26
C SER A 65 -11.62 -1.76 15.64
N LEU A 66 -11.47 -2.68 16.61
CA LEU A 66 -10.17 -3.27 16.93
C LEU A 66 -9.61 -4.13 15.78
N ARG A 67 -10.46 -4.58 14.84
CA ARG A 67 -10.01 -5.28 13.64
C ARG A 67 -9.23 -4.32 12.76
N ASP A 68 -9.74 -3.12 12.51
CA ASP A 68 -9.06 -2.09 11.71
C ASP A 68 -7.69 -1.73 12.29
N GLN A 69 -7.59 -1.60 13.62
CA GLN A 69 -6.31 -1.35 14.28
C GLN A 69 -5.31 -2.49 14.07
N ARG A 70 -5.76 -3.75 14.10
CA ARG A 70 -4.88 -4.90 13.81
C ARG A 70 -4.45 -4.95 12.35
N LEU A 71 -5.35 -4.61 11.44
CA LEU A 71 -5.08 -4.55 10.01
C LEU A 71 -4.08 -3.42 9.68
N LEU A 72 -4.25 -2.24 10.28
CA LEU A 72 -3.29 -1.13 10.20
C LEU A 72 -1.93 -1.56 10.73
N LYS A 73 -1.88 -2.16 11.93
CA LYS A 73 -0.65 -2.67 12.54
C LYS A 73 0.07 -3.66 11.62
N ALA A 74 -0.64 -4.66 11.09
CA ALA A 74 -0.05 -5.69 10.23
C ALA A 74 0.59 -5.09 8.98
N PHE A 75 -0.08 -4.14 8.32
CA PHE A 75 0.48 -3.46 7.16
C PHE A 75 1.68 -2.57 7.53
N THR A 76 1.53 -1.75 8.57
CA THR A 76 2.58 -0.81 9.00
C THR A 76 3.86 -1.51 9.43
N ASP A 77 3.77 -2.61 10.20
CA ASP A 77 4.93 -3.36 10.67
C ASP A 77 5.79 -3.87 9.50
N VAL A 78 5.16 -4.22 8.37
CA VAL A 78 5.88 -4.63 7.16
C VAL A 78 6.42 -3.41 6.41
N PHE A 79 5.59 -2.38 6.22
CA PHE A 79 5.97 -1.18 5.47
C PHE A 79 7.18 -0.44 6.07
N LEU A 80 7.27 -0.36 7.40
CA LEU A 80 8.41 0.28 8.08
C LEU A 80 9.76 -0.41 7.79
N GLN A 81 9.75 -1.69 7.40
CA GLN A 81 10.96 -2.43 7.05
C GLN A 81 11.45 -2.18 5.62
N VAL A 82 10.62 -1.57 4.75
CA VAL A 82 10.91 -1.35 3.32
C VAL A 82 11.85 -0.16 3.09
N ASN A 83 12.18 0.60 4.14
CA ASN A 83 13.09 1.74 4.07
C ASN A 83 12.69 2.82 3.01
N TRP A 84 11.41 2.84 2.63
CA TRP A 84 10.86 3.80 1.66
C TRP A 84 10.17 4.95 2.39
N PHE A 85 10.89 6.04 2.60
CA PHE A 85 10.41 7.14 3.43
C PHE A 85 10.90 8.52 2.97
N ASN A 86 10.25 9.54 3.51
CA ASN A 86 10.54 10.95 3.31
C ASN A 86 11.25 11.53 4.54
N PRO A 87 12.33 12.30 4.37
CA PRO A 87 12.86 13.14 5.45
C PRO A 87 11.81 14.17 5.88
N GLY A 88 11.44 14.18 7.16
CA GLY A 88 10.38 15.05 7.67
C GLY A 88 8.98 14.70 7.16
N GLY A 89 8.08 15.69 7.18
CA GLY A 89 6.65 15.50 6.95
C GLY A 89 6.18 15.68 5.50
N ASN A 90 7.07 15.57 4.52
CA ASN A 90 6.68 15.65 3.11
C ASN A 90 6.14 14.30 2.59
N GLU A 91 5.63 14.29 1.37
CA GLU A 91 4.97 13.12 0.76
C GLU A 91 5.51 12.81 -0.64
N GLN A 92 6.72 13.26 -0.95
CA GLN A 92 7.31 13.14 -2.30
C GLN A 92 7.55 11.68 -2.69
N ARG A 93 7.87 10.83 -1.72
CA ARG A 93 8.03 9.39 -1.87
C ARG A 93 6.82 8.66 -1.33
N TYR A 94 6.23 7.80 -2.15
CA TYR A 94 5.12 6.96 -1.74
C TYR A 94 5.12 5.63 -2.47
N LEU A 95 4.52 4.62 -1.85
CA LEU A 95 4.23 3.34 -2.46
C LEU A 95 2.76 3.33 -2.88
N LYS A 96 2.48 3.12 -4.16
CA LYS A 96 1.13 2.86 -4.69
C LYS A 96 0.90 1.36 -4.78
N ILE A 97 -0.18 0.87 -4.18
CA ILE A 97 -0.58 -0.55 -4.20
C ILE A 97 -1.99 -0.69 -4.76
N PHE A 98 -2.15 -1.61 -5.70
CA PHE A 98 -3.45 -1.95 -6.28
C PHE A 98 -3.46 -3.39 -6.77
N ALA A 99 -4.65 -3.97 -6.83
CA ALA A 99 -4.87 -5.30 -7.35
C ALA A 99 -5.52 -5.26 -8.74
N GLU A 100 -5.24 -6.29 -9.53
CA GLU A 100 -5.82 -6.54 -10.83
C GLU A 100 -6.35 -7.96 -10.88
N ASN A 101 -7.38 -8.16 -11.71
CA ASN A 101 -7.92 -9.47 -12.03
C ASN A 101 -7.86 -9.65 -13.54
N TYR A 102 -6.94 -10.50 -13.99
CA TYR A 102 -6.79 -10.89 -15.40
C TYR A 102 -7.63 -12.12 -15.79
N GLN A 103 -8.19 -12.86 -14.82
CA GLN A 103 -9.07 -14.01 -15.04
C GLN A 103 -10.56 -13.63 -15.12
N ASP A 104 -10.92 -12.41 -14.72
CA ASP A 104 -12.27 -11.82 -14.72
C ASP A 104 -13.32 -12.61 -13.91
N ASP A 105 -12.88 -13.23 -12.81
CA ASP A 105 -13.69 -14.03 -11.87
C ASP A 105 -13.98 -13.34 -10.52
N ASP A 106 -13.81 -12.02 -10.49
CA ASP A 106 -13.90 -11.15 -9.32
C ASP A 106 -12.86 -11.36 -8.18
N SER A 107 -11.89 -12.28 -8.32
CA SER A 107 -10.73 -12.39 -7.41
C SER A 107 -9.45 -11.74 -7.97
N PRO A 108 -8.70 -10.95 -7.16
CA PRO A 108 -7.43 -10.41 -7.61
C PRO A 108 -6.39 -11.52 -7.75
N ASN A 109 -5.80 -11.65 -8.94
CA ASN A 109 -4.73 -12.61 -9.20
C ASN A 109 -3.36 -11.94 -9.40
N VAL A 110 -3.32 -10.60 -9.39
CA VAL A 110 -2.09 -9.81 -9.43
C VAL A 110 -2.21 -8.63 -8.47
N VAL A 111 -1.16 -8.36 -7.69
CA VAL A 111 -1.04 -7.14 -6.89
C VAL A 111 0.25 -6.44 -7.27
N LYS A 112 0.14 -5.17 -7.65
CA LYS A 112 1.25 -4.32 -8.09
C LYS A 112 1.64 -3.35 -6.99
N LEU A 113 2.94 -3.22 -6.78
CA LEU A 113 3.59 -2.28 -5.87
C LEU A 113 4.46 -1.34 -6.72
N GLU A 114 4.10 -0.07 -6.75
CA GLU A 114 4.79 0.95 -7.53
C GLU A 114 5.35 2.04 -6.61
N PHE A 115 6.67 2.18 -6.57
CA PHE A 115 7.37 3.13 -5.72
C PHE A 115 7.66 4.40 -6.51
N TYR A 116 7.09 5.51 -6.06
CA TYR A 116 7.16 6.80 -6.74
C TYR A 116 7.95 7.83 -5.93
N GLU A 117 8.69 8.68 -6.63
CA GLU A 117 9.40 9.84 -6.10
C GLU A 117 9.12 11.09 -6.95
N ASP A 118 8.74 12.18 -6.29
CA ASP A 118 8.54 13.51 -6.90
C ASP A 118 9.82 14.35 -6.77
N CYS A 119 10.65 14.35 -7.81
CA CYS A 119 11.98 14.97 -7.80
C CYS A 119 12.00 16.47 -8.11
N THR A 120 10.89 17.09 -8.52
CA THR A 120 10.89 18.50 -8.98
C THR A 120 9.67 19.31 -8.56
N VAL A 121 9.86 20.63 -8.49
CA VAL A 121 8.83 21.65 -8.25
C VAL A 121 7.72 21.61 -9.32
N SER A 122 7.97 20.99 -10.48
CA SER A 122 6.98 20.81 -11.56
C SER A 122 6.02 19.63 -11.35
N GLY A 123 6.21 18.81 -10.32
CA GLY A 123 5.23 17.82 -9.86
C GLY A 123 5.07 16.57 -10.74
N GLU A 124 6.05 16.25 -11.60
CA GLU A 124 5.99 15.02 -12.40
C GLU A 124 6.47 13.82 -11.59
N GLN A 125 5.58 12.85 -11.39
CA GLN A 125 5.81 11.64 -10.60
C GLN A 125 6.74 10.68 -11.33
N THR A 126 7.90 10.39 -10.74
CA THR A 126 8.85 9.41 -11.29
C THR A 126 8.64 8.07 -10.61
N LEU A 127 8.35 7.05 -11.40
CA LEU A 127 8.36 5.67 -10.93
C LEU A 127 9.81 5.19 -10.78
N VAL A 128 10.21 4.85 -9.56
CA VAL A 128 11.59 4.45 -9.21
C VAL A 128 11.75 2.93 -9.23
N TYR A 129 10.75 2.21 -8.70
CA TYR A 129 10.82 0.75 -8.57
C TYR A 129 9.43 0.11 -8.70
N ARG A 130 9.40 -1.13 -9.19
CA ARG A 130 8.20 -1.95 -9.30
C ARG A 130 8.45 -3.33 -8.70
N ALA A 131 7.49 -3.78 -7.91
CA ALA A 131 7.35 -5.16 -7.50
C ALA A 131 5.91 -5.62 -7.75
N ALA A 132 5.71 -6.92 -7.86
CA ALA A 132 4.40 -7.52 -7.95
C ALA A 132 4.39 -8.90 -7.31
N GLY A 133 3.20 -9.33 -6.91
CA GLY A 133 2.90 -10.72 -6.62
C GLY A 133 1.87 -11.24 -7.61
N TYR A 134 1.92 -12.54 -7.86
CA TYR A 134 1.00 -13.25 -8.75
C TYR A 134 0.49 -14.50 -8.04
N ASP A 135 -0.82 -14.69 -8.11
CA ASP A 135 -1.54 -15.93 -7.84
C ASP A 135 -1.72 -16.63 -9.19
N GLY A 136 -0.93 -17.69 -9.39
CA GLY A 136 -0.77 -18.31 -10.71
C GLY A 136 -1.86 -19.31 -11.07
N ASP A 137 -2.36 -20.02 -10.07
CA ASP A 137 -3.43 -21.03 -10.18
C ASP A 137 -4.78 -20.53 -9.67
N ASN A 138 -4.83 -19.28 -9.21
CA ASN A 138 -6.03 -18.54 -8.81
C ASN A 138 -6.75 -19.21 -7.63
N ASP A 139 -5.96 -19.64 -6.64
CA ASP A 139 -6.45 -20.29 -5.41
C ASP A 139 -6.61 -19.30 -4.23
N GLY A 140 -6.27 -18.03 -4.44
CA GLY A 140 -6.28 -16.96 -3.44
C GLY A 140 -4.96 -16.82 -2.67
N VAL A 141 -3.96 -17.65 -2.97
CA VAL A 141 -2.60 -17.56 -2.45
C VAL A 141 -1.70 -16.94 -3.51
N PHE A 142 -0.72 -16.14 -3.07
CA PHE A 142 0.26 -15.55 -3.98
C PHE A 142 1.58 -16.30 -3.82
N GLU A 143 2.01 -17.04 -4.84
CA GLU A 143 3.21 -17.90 -4.79
C GLU A 143 4.43 -17.19 -5.39
N SER A 144 4.19 -16.36 -6.41
CA SER A 144 5.25 -15.78 -7.23
C SER A 144 5.39 -14.28 -6.97
N PHE A 145 6.63 -13.83 -6.80
CA PHE A 145 6.94 -12.44 -6.47
C PHE A 145 8.12 -11.94 -7.28
N THR A 146 8.12 -10.66 -7.62
CA THR A 146 9.26 -9.98 -8.24
C THR A 146 10.52 -10.19 -7.39
N ASN A 147 11.64 -10.47 -8.06
CA ASN A 147 12.93 -10.56 -7.41
C ASN A 147 13.62 -9.19 -7.47
N GLY A 148 13.78 -8.52 -6.33
CA GLY A 148 14.49 -7.25 -6.22
C GLY A 148 14.77 -6.86 -4.78
N ASP A 149 15.56 -5.82 -4.62
CA ASP A 149 15.99 -5.23 -3.34
C ASP A 149 14.94 -4.18 -2.93
N VAL A 150 13.86 -4.64 -2.31
CA VAL A 150 12.69 -3.79 -2.01
C VAL A 150 12.94 -2.92 -0.78
N ASP A 151 13.77 -3.39 0.15
CA ASP A 151 14.17 -2.63 1.34
C ASP A 151 15.38 -1.73 1.11
N GLY A 152 15.96 -1.77 -0.10
CA GLY A 152 17.07 -0.92 -0.50
C GLY A 152 18.35 -1.16 0.31
N ASN A 153 18.54 -2.35 0.86
CA ASN A 153 19.74 -2.71 1.63
C ASN A 153 20.94 -3.09 0.73
N GLY A 154 20.74 -3.13 -0.59
CA GLY A 154 21.73 -3.49 -1.61
C GLY A 154 21.75 -4.97 -1.97
N ILE A 155 20.87 -5.80 -1.41
CA ILE A 155 20.89 -7.26 -1.54
C ILE A 155 19.47 -7.79 -1.81
N ALA A 156 19.16 -8.04 -3.09
CA ALA A 156 17.93 -8.74 -3.46
C ALA A 156 17.96 -10.21 -2.99
N ASN A 157 17.17 -10.55 -1.97
CA ASN A 157 17.19 -11.86 -1.32
C ASN A 157 15.80 -12.35 -0.89
N LYS A 158 15.75 -13.38 -0.02
CA LYS A 158 14.49 -13.96 0.46
C LYS A 158 13.70 -12.99 1.35
N ALA A 159 14.38 -12.19 2.17
CA ALA A 159 13.77 -11.19 3.03
C ALA A 159 12.93 -10.19 2.22
N ASP A 160 13.43 -9.73 1.08
CA ASP A 160 12.68 -8.84 0.18
C ASP A 160 11.38 -9.46 -0.30
N LYS A 161 11.42 -10.76 -0.67
CA LYS A 161 10.22 -11.49 -1.08
C LYS A 161 9.22 -11.62 0.06
N GLU A 162 9.68 -11.82 1.29
CA GLU A 162 8.79 -11.84 2.46
C GLU A 162 8.18 -10.47 2.75
N LEU A 163 8.91 -9.37 2.51
CA LEU A 163 8.35 -8.01 2.61
C LEU A 163 7.29 -7.75 1.55
N ILE A 164 7.56 -8.09 0.29
CA ILE A 164 6.56 -7.98 -0.80
C ILE A 164 5.33 -8.83 -0.46
N ARG A 165 5.51 -10.09 -0.06
CA ARG A 165 4.41 -10.97 0.36
C ARG A 165 3.61 -10.39 1.53
N GLY A 166 4.30 -9.86 2.54
CA GLY A 166 3.67 -9.26 3.72
C GLY A 166 2.83 -8.03 3.39
N LEU A 167 3.33 -7.16 2.51
CA LEU A 167 2.59 -6.00 2.02
C LEU A 167 1.35 -6.40 1.23
N ILE A 168 1.50 -7.36 0.29
CA ILE A 168 0.40 -7.86 -0.53
C ILE A 168 -0.67 -8.49 0.34
N ARG A 169 -0.29 -9.43 1.21
CA ARG A 169 -1.22 -10.10 2.11
C ARG A 169 -1.97 -9.11 3.00
N SER A 170 -1.27 -8.14 3.58
CA SER A 170 -1.91 -7.15 4.45
C SER A 170 -2.83 -6.20 3.67
N PHE A 171 -2.47 -5.85 2.44
CA PHE A 171 -3.30 -5.04 1.55
C PHE A 171 -4.59 -5.75 1.13
N LEU A 172 -4.51 -7.06 0.83
CA LEU A 172 -5.69 -7.86 0.45
C LEU A 172 -6.70 -8.00 1.60
N GLU A 173 -6.26 -7.91 2.85
CA GLU A 173 -7.17 -7.87 4.02
C GLU A 173 -7.93 -6.55 4.14
N PHE A 174 -7.57 -5.53 3.35
CA PHE A 174 -8.38 -4.33 3.16
C PHE A 174 -9.49 -4.56 2.11
N ASP A 175 -9.82 -5.82 1.80
CA ASP A 175 -10.96 -6.40 1.06
C ASP A 175 -11.57 -5.52 -0.05
N THR A 176 -12.29 -4.48 0.36
CA THR A 176 -12.92 -3.50 -0.53
C THR A 176 -11.93 -2.73 -1.44
N TRP A 177 -10.66 -2.59 -1.04
CA TRP A 177 -9.60 -1.93 -1.81
C TRP A 177 -8.85 -2.85 -2.78
N SER A 178 -8.88 -4.16 -2.52
CA SER A 178 -8.27 -5.21 -3.35
C SER A 178 -9.23 -5.79 -4.39
N ALA A 179 -10.53 -5.54 -4.28
CA ALA A 179 -11.52 -5.94 -5.27
C ALA A 179 -11.65 -4.91 -6.42
N LYS A 180 -11.96 -5.40 -7.64
CA LYS A 180 -12.37 -4.54 -8.77
C LYS A 180 -13.62 -3.74 -8.35
N PRO A 181 -13.74 -2.45 -8.71
CA PRO A 181 -15.01 -1.75 -8.54
C PRO A 181 -16.09 -2.49 -9.35
N ARG A 182 -17.22 -2.84 -8.73
CA ARG A 182 -18.41 -3.27 -9.48
C ARG A 182 -18.70 -2.21 -10.54
N SER A 183 -18.55 -2.56 -11.81
CA SER A 183 -18.86 -1.68 -12.91
C SER A 183 -20.37 -1.42 -12.91
N SER A 184 -20.77 -0.21 -12.53
CA SER A 184 -22.11 0.28 -12.86
C SER A 184 -22.01 1.72 -13.35
N CYS A 185 -21.54 1.87 -14.59
CA CYS A 185 -22.17 2.82 -15.48
C CYS A 185 -23.16 2.00 -16.31
N ARG A 186 -24.38 1.82 -15.80
CA ARG A 186 -25.51 1.67 -16.72
C ARG A 186 -25.66 3.03 -17.36
N SER A 187 -25.28 3.12 -18.63
CA SER A 187 -25.86 4.11 -19.53
C SER A 187 -27.33 3.71 -19.71
N ASP A 188 -28.18 4.18 -18.82
CA ASP A 188 -29.63 4.13 -19.04
C ASP A 188 -30.00 5.35 -19.90
N ALA A 189 -30.49 5.01 -21.11
CA ALA A 189 -31.23 5.81 -22.11
C ALA A 189 -30.48 6.91 -22.89
#